data_AF-A0A7Y3IYS6-F1
#
_entry.id   AF-A0A7Y3IYS6-F1
#
_cell.length_a   1.000
_cell.length_b   1.000
_cell.length_c   1.000
_cell.angle_alpha   90.00
_cell.angle_beta   90.00
_cell.angle_gamma   90.00
#
_symmetry.space_group_name_H-M   'P 1'
#
loop_
_entity.id
_entity.type
_entity.pdbx_description
1 polymer ?
#
loop_
_entity_poly.entity_id
_entity_poly.type
_entity_poly.pdbx_seq_one_letter_code
_entity_poly.pdbx_strand_id
1 'polypeptide(L)'
;MGMNVTWGTLATLPVFDEMTISSLRDIMGEDFDDLLQTFMTDADVRMDSVRQAIDSGDAEALRKAAHSFKGSSVNVGARRLSEVCRMLEDALVQGQQPDAQEFLVALTREYEQVVESVNRLRV
;
A
#
# COMPACT_ATOMS: atom_id res chain seq x y z
N MET A 1 -24.20 -9.27 6.89
CA MET A 1 -23.02 -10.14 7.04
C MET A 1 -21.79 -9.29 6.78
N GLY A 2 -21.13 -8.78 7.83
CA GLY A 2 -19.83 -8.13 7.70
C GLY A 2 -18.75 -9.20 7.64
N MET A 3 -17.87 -9.14 6.65
CA MET A 3 -16.71 -10.02 6.64
C MET A 3 -15.73 -9.59 7.71
N ASN A 4 -15.24 -10.55 8.51
CA ASN A 4 -14.08 -10.32 9.34
C ASN A 4 -12.85 -10.28 8.43
N VAL A 5 -12.42 -9.09 8.06
CA VAL A 5 -11.10 -8.89 7.48
C VAL A 5 -10.08 -9.35 8.52
N THR A 6 -9.38 -10.45 8.26
CA THR A 6 -8.40 -10.98 9.23
C THR A 6 -7.08 -10.23 9.10
N TRP A 7 -7.01 -9.07 9.74
CA TRP A 7 -5.80 -8.25 9.83
C TRP A 7 -4.63 -8.93 10.57
N GLY A 8 -4.88 -10.05 11.26
CA GLY A 8 -3.87 -10.76 12.05
C GLY A 8 -2.62 -11.17 11.25
N THR A 9 -2.76 -11.44 9.95
CA THR A 9 -1.63 -11.80 9.09
C THR A 9 -0.74 -10.59 8.75
N LEU A 10 -1.30 -9.37 8.67
CA LEU A 10 -0.51 -8.16 8.36
C LEU A 10 0.58 -7.90 9.41
N ALA A 11 0.28 -8.15 10.69
CA ALA A 11 1.22 -7.93 11.78
C ALA A 11 2.50 -8.77 11.66
N THR A 12 2.43 -9.91 10.97
CA THR A 12 3.57 -10.81 10.76
C THR A 12 4.43 -10.46 9.54
N LEU A 13 3.89 -9.68 8.60
CA LEU A 13 4.65 -9.21 7.44
C LEU A 13 5.61 -8.09 7.85
N PRO A 14 6.77 -7.93 7.20
CA PRO A 14 7.59 -6.74 7.39
C PRO A 14 6.99 -5.54 6.65
N VAL A 15 7.32 -4.32 7.06
CA VAL A 15 6.89 -3.11 6.33
C VAL A 15 7.49 -3.11 4.93
N PHE A 16 8.80 -3.32 4.84
CA PHE A 16 9.54 -3.55 3.62
C PHE A 16 10.16 -4.95 3.61
N ASP A 17 10.13 -5.61 2.46
CA ASP A 17 10.90 -6.82 2.24
C ASP A 17 12.39 -6.52 2.17
N GLU A 18 13.16 -7.07 3.12
CA GLU A 18 14.59 -6.77 3.27
C GLU A 18 15.40 -7.21 2.05
N MET A 19 15.06 -8.34 1.46
CA MET A 19 15.73 -8.85 0.26
C MET A 19 15.49 -7.94 -0.95
N THR A 20 14.27 -7.44 -1.10
CA THR A 20 13.89 -6.48 -2.15
C THR A 20 14.63 -5.16 -1.96
N ILE A 21 14.65 -4.61 -0.74
CA ILE A 21 15.38 -3.38 -0.43
C ILE A 21 16.88 -3.53 -0.67
N SER A 22 17.50 -4.63 -0.23
CA SER A 22 18.91 -4.91 -0.47
C SER A 22 19.20 -4.99 -1.98
N SER A 23 18.38 -5.75 -2.72
CA SER A 23 18.57 -5.92 -4.16
C SER A 23 18.41 -4.60 -4.92
N LEU A 24 17.40 -3.79 -4.56
CA LEU A 24 17.19 -2.48 -5.17
C LEU A 24 18.35 -1.53 -4.87
N ARG A 25 18.87 -1.54 -3.63
CA ARG A 25 20.03 -0.73 -3.27
C ARG A 25 21.28 -1.16 -4.03
N ASP A 26 21.53 -2.45 -4.15
CA ASP A 26 22.70 -2.98 -4.88
C ASP A 26 22.64 -2.67 -6.38
N ILE A 27 21.44 -2.67 -6.97
CA ILE A 27 21.24 -2.36 -8.40
C ILE A 27 21.32 -0.86 -8.68
N MET A 28 20.67 -0.04 -7.84
CA MET A 28 20.54 1.40 -8.07
C MET A 28 21.74 2.21 -7.57
N GLY A 29 22.46 1.72 -6.56
CA GLY A 29 23.60 2.43 -5.97
C GLY A 29 23.18 3.79 -5.41
N GLU A 30 23.73 4.86 -5.99
CA GLU A 30 23.47 6.25 -5.57
C GLU A 30 22.03 6.71 -5.87
N ASP A 31 21.37 6.13 -6.87
CA ASP A 31 20.00 6.50 -7.27
C ASP A 31 18.92 5.84 -6.38
N PHE A 32 19.31 5.04 -5.38
CA PHE A 32 18.36 4.34 -4.51
C PHE A 32 17.45 5.30 -3.73
N ASP A 33 18.01 6.42 -3.26
CA ASP A 33 17.25 7.43 -2.51
C ASP A 33 16.23 8.14 -3.41
N ASP A 34 16.57 8.41 -4.67
CA ASP A 34 15.68 9.02 -5.66
C ASP A 34 14.55 8.05 -6.06
N LEU A 35 14.84 6.76 -6.14
CA LEU A 35 13.82 5.72 -6.31
C LEU A 35 12.79 5.76 -5.16
N LEU A 36 13.27 5.80 -3.90
CA LEU A 36 12.38 5.87 -2.75
C LEU A 36 11.56 7.17 -2.74
N GLN A 37 12.17 8.30 -3.09
CA GLN A 37 11.46 9.58 -3.17
C GLN A 37 10.38 9.58 -4.27
N THR A 38 10.67 8.96 -5.42
CA THR A 38 9.71 8.79 -6.52
C THR A 38 8.55 7.91 -6.07
N PHE A 39 8.83 6.80 -5.40
CA PHE A 39 7.81 5.94 -4.83
C PHE A 39 6.94 6.69 -3.80
N MET A 40 7.52 7.50 -2.92
CA MET A 40 6.75 8.28 -1.94
C MET A 40 5.78 9.26 -2.61
N THR A 41 6.25 9.96 -3.65
CA THR A 41 5.42 10.89 -4.43
C THR A 41 4.26 10.16 -5.11
N ASP A 42 4.52 8.99 -5.67
CA ASP A 42 3.50 8.14 -6.30
C ASP A 42 2.52 7.57 -5.25
N ALA A 43 3.01 7.19 -4.07
CA ALA A 43 2.20 6.69 -2.97
C ALA A 43 1.25 7.75 -2.39
N ASP A 44 1.67 9.02 -2.28
CA ASP A 44 0.81 10.13 -1.89
C ASP A 44 -0.38 10.27 -2.84
N VAL A 45 -0.13 10.31 -4.15
CA VAL A 45 -1.18 10.42 -5.19
C VAL A 45 -2.17 9.26 -5.10
N ARG A 46 -1.69 8.06 -4.77
CA ARG A 46 -2.51 6.85 -4.65
C ARG A 46 -3.35 6.83 -3.38
N MET A 47 -2.79 7.26 -2.25
CA MET A 47 -3.56 7.45 -1.01
C MET A 47 -4.71 8.44 -1.23
N ASP A 48 -4.45 9.54 -1.95
CA ASP A 48 -5.50 10.52 -2.26
C ASP A 48 -6.55 9.96 -3.22
N SER A 49 -6.14 9.16 -4.21
CA SER A 49 -7.08 8.47 -5.11
C SER A 49 -7.99 7.49 -4.36
N VAL A 50 -7.45 6.75 -3.38
CA VAL A 50 -8.26 5.88 -2.50
C VAL A 50 -9.25 6.69 -1.69
N ARG A 51 -8.80 7.77 -1.03
CA ARG A 51 -9.67 8.67 -0.23
C ARG A 51 -10.83 9.20 -1.07
N GLN A 52 -10.53 9.75 -2.26
CA GLN A 52 -11.53 10.29 -3.16
C GLN A 52 -12.56 9.24 -3.61
N ALA A 53 -12.11 8.02 -3.93
CA ALA A 53 -13.01 6.95 -4.35
C ALA A 53 -13.92 6.45 -3.21
N ILE A 54 -13.43 6.47 -1.97
CA ILE A 54 -14.23 6.18 -0.78
C ILE A 54 -15.28 7.28 -0.56
N ASP A 55 -14.85 8.55 -0.60
CA ASP A 55 -15.74 9.70 -0.40
C ASP A 55 -16.84 9.78 -1.46
N SER A 56 -16.53 9.40 -2.71
CA SER A 56 -17.50 9.37 -3.80
C SER A 56 -18.39 8.11 -3.80
N GLY A 57 -18.09 7.11 -2.98
CA GLY A 57 -18.77 5.81 -2.97
C GLY A 57 -18.64 5.02 -4.28
N ASP A 58 -17.61 5.30 -5.09
CA ASP A 58 -17.40 4.63 -6.39
C ASP A 58 -16.54 3.39 -6.20
N ALA A 59 -17.20 2.23 -6.12
CA ALA A 59 -16.55 0.94 -5.93
C ALA A 59 -15.56 0.57 -7.04
N GLU A 60 -15.82 0.97 -8.29
CA GLU A 60 -14.92 0.67 -9.41
C GLU A 60 -13.71 1.59 -9.41
N ALA A 61 -13.89 2.88 -9.08
CA ALA A 61 -12.78 3.79 -8.83
C ALA A 61 -11.91 3.29 -7.66
N LEU A 62 -12.53 2.83 -6.58
CA LEU A 62 -11.83 2.31 -5.40
C LEU A 62 -11.03 1.05 -5.74
N ARG A 63 -11.62 0.13 -6.53
CA ARG A 63 -10.95 -1.08 -7.00
C ARG A 63 -9.72 -0.74 -7.84
N LYS A 64 -9.85 0.22 -8.77
CA LYS A 64 -8.73 0.68 -9.60
C LYS A 64 -7.63 1.34 -8.77
N ALA A 65 -8.00 2.19 -7.81
CA ALA A 65 -7.05 2.83 -6.90
C ALA A 65 -6.28 1.77 -6.09
N ALA A 66 -6.98 0.80 -5.50
CA ALA A 66 -6.38 -0.32 -4.76
C ALA A 66 -5.45 -1.17 -5.64
N HIS A 67 -5.89 -1.55 -6.84
CA HIS A 67 -5.07 -2.31 -7.79
C HIS A 67 -3.76 -1.59 -8.14
N SER A 68 -3.88 -0.31 -8.48
CA SER A 68 -2.76 0.52 -8.89
C SER A 68 -1.77 0.68 -7.72
N PHE A 69 -2.28 0.91 -6.52
CA PHE A 69 -1.45 1.10 -5.33
C PHE A 69 -0.77 -0.17 -4.83
N LYS A 70 -1.44 -1.32 -4.94
CA LYS A 70 -0.82 -2.62 -4.77
C LYS A 70 0.40 -2.77 -5.67
N GLY A 71 0.26 -2.48 -6.96
CA GLY A 71 1.35 -2.62 -7.94
C GLY A 71 2.58 -1.78 -7.59
N SER A 72 2.38 -0.49 -7.28
CA SER A 72 3.47 0.39 -6.85
C SER A 72 4.15 -0.10 -5.57
N SER A 73 3.37 -0.54 -4.59
CA SER A 73 3.89 -1.05 -3.31
C SER A 73 4.70 -2.34 -3.49
N VAL A 74 4.27 -3.25 -4.37
CA VAL A 74 5.02 -4.50 -4.65
C VAL A 74 6.38 -4.21 -5.25
N ASN A 75 6.48 -3.23 -6.16
CA ASN A 75 7.72 -2.93 -6.88
C ASN A 75 8.88 -2.51 -5.96
N VAL A 76 8.58 -1.87 -4.83
CA VAL A 76 9.58 -1.45 -3.83
C VAL A 76 9.62 -2.37 -2.61
N GLY A 77 8.82 -3.44 -2.59
CA GLY A 77 8.75 -4.37 -1.49
C GLY A 77 7.97 -3.89 -0.27
N ALA A 78 7.08 -2.89 -0.38
CA ALA A 78 6.22 -2.43 0.72
C ALA A 78 5.10 -3.45 1.02
N ARG A 79 5.44 -4.54 1.73
CA ARG A 79 4.61 -5.76 1.83
C ARG A 79 3.27 -5.51 2.51
N ARG A 80 3.24 -4.88 3.69
CA ARG A 80 1.98 -4.62 4.40
C ARG A 80 1.02 -3.74 3.60
N LEU A 81 1.52 -2.64 3.05
CA LEU A 81 0.73 -1.72 2.24
C LEU A 81 0.16 -2.44 1.00
N SER A 82 0.98 -3.25 0.32
CA SER A 82 0.52 -4.06 -0.82
C SER A 82 -0.57 -5.07 -0.44
N GLU A 83 -0.48 -5.65 0.75
CA GLU A 83 -1.42 -6.67 1.22
C GLU A 83 -2.77 -6.05 1.60
N VAL A 84 -2.78 -4.89 2.26
CA VAL A 84 -4.03 -4.14 2.52
C VAL A 84 -4.72 -3.78 1.20
N CYS A 85 -3.96 -3.29 0.21
CA CYS A 85 -4.51 -2.98 -1.12
C CYS A 85 -5.08 -4.22 -1.81
N ARG A 86 -4.39 -5.37 -1.74
CA ARG A 86 -4.87 -6.64 -2.28
C ARG A 86 -6.18 -7.07 -1.63
N MET A 87 -6.27 -7.01 -0.31
CA MET A 87 -7.48 -7.39 0.44
C MET A 87 -8.68 -6.51 0.05
N LEU A 88 -8.46 -5.21 -0.14
CA LEU A 88 -9.51 -4.28 -0.60
C LEU A 88 -9.95 -4.59 -2.04
N GLU A 89 -8.98 -4.77 -2.95
CA GLU A 89 -9.25 -5.11 -4.34
C GLU A 89 -10.03 -6.42 -4.48
N ASP A 90 -9.60 -7.47 -3.77
CA ASP A 90 -10.24 -8.79 -3.81
C ASP A 90 -11.69 -8.72 -3.31
N ALA A 91 -11.96 -7.95 -2.25
CA ALA A 91 -13.32 -7.77 -1.74
C ALA A 91 -14.22 -7.10 -2.79
N LEU A 92 -13.72 -6.04 -3.45
CA LEU A 92 -14.46 -5.31 -4.48
C LEU A 92 -14.69 -6.18 -5.73
N VAL A 93 -13.69 -6.97 -6.16
CA VAL A 93 -13.81 -7.91 -7.28
C VAL A 93 -14.86 -8.99 -7.00
N GLN A 94 -14.97 -9.44 -5.75
CA GLN A 94 -15.98 -10.42 -5.33
C GLN A 94 -17.39 -9.82 -5.18
N GLY A 95 -17.58 -8.53 -5.49
CA GLY A 95 -18.85 -7.84 -5.33
C GLY A 95 -19.26 -7.64 -3.86
N GLN A 96 -18.30 -7.74 -2.94
CA GLN A 96 -18.54 -7.50 -1.52
C GLN A 96 -18.58 -5.99 -1.27
N GLN A 97 -19.21 -5.62 -0.15
CA GLN A 97 -19.19 -4.25 0.36
C GLN A 97 -18.29 -4.24 1.60
N PRO A 98 -16.95 -4.13 1.42
CA PRO A 98 -16.04 -3.99 2.55
C PRO A 98 -16.35 -2.69 3.31
N ASP A 99 -16.03 -2.65 4.59
CA ASP A 99 -16.03 -1.40 5.34
C ASP A 99 -14.91 -0.50 4.81
N ALA A 100 -15.25 0.42 3.92
CA ALA A 100 -14.31 1.32 3.28
C ALA A 100 -13.54 2.16 4.31
N GLN A 101 -14.18 2.53 5.43
CA GLN A 101 -13.54 3.30 6.48
C GLN A 101 -12.51 2.45 7.24
N GLU A 102 -12.82 1.18 7.50
CA GLU A 102 -11.87 0.23 8.10
C GLU A 102 -10.62 0.07 7.23
N PHE A 103 -10.80 -0.09 5.92
CA PHE A 103 -9.69 -0.17 4.96
C PHE A 103 -8.90 1.14 4.86
N LEU A 104 -9.56 2.30 4.92
CA LEU A 104 -8.87 3.59 4.89
C LEU A 104 -7.97 3.78 6.12
N VAL A 105 -8.44 3.38 7.30
CA VAL A 105 -7.64 3.42 8.54
C VAL A 105 -6.44 2.48 8.42
N ALA A 106 -6.63 1.26 7.92
CA ALA A 106 -5.54 0.31 7.72
C ALA A 106 -4.50 0.83 6.70
N LEU A 107 -4.95 1.32 5.54
CA LEU A 107 -4.08 1.89 4.51
C LEU A 107 -3.29 3.10 5.03
N THR A 108 -3.95 4.00 5.74
CA THR A 108 -3.30 5.19 6.30
C THR A 108 -2.20 4.79 7.29
N ARG A 109 -2.49 3.84 8.19
CA ARG A 109 -1.50 3.34 9.14
C ARG A 109 -0.30 2.72 8.43
N GLU A 110 -0.52 1.82 7.47
CA GLU A 110 0.59 1.16 6.79
C GLU A 110 1.37 2.14 5.89
N TYR A 111 0.69 3.14 5.32
CA TYR A 111 1.35 4.23 4.60
C TYR A 111 2.27 5.05 5.52
N GLU A 112 1.83 5.42 6.71
CA GLU A 112 2.67 6.11 7.71
C GLU A 112 3.89 5.27 8.11
N GLN A 113 3.72 3.95 8.30
CA GLN A 113 4.84 3.06 8.59
C GLN A 113 5.86 2.97 7.45
N VAL A 114 5.38 3.04 6.19
CA VAL A 114 6.23 3.13 5.00
C VAL A 114 7.01 4.44 5.00
N VAL A 115 6.35 5.59 5.22
CA VAL A 115 7.00 6.92 5.32
C VAL A 115 8.13 6.90 6.36
N GLU A 116 7.83 6.42 7.57
CA GLU A 116 8.82 6.31 8.65
C GLU A 116 9.99 5.39 8.29
N SER A 117 9.70 4.27 7.63
CA SER A 117 10.74 3.30 7.25
C SER A 117 11.63 3.85 6.14
N VAL A 118 11.08 4.57 5.16
CA VAL A 118 11.85 5.25 4.12
C VAL A 118 12.83 6.25 4.75
N ASN A 119 12.38 7.05 5.73
CA ASN A 119 13.27 7.98 6.43
C ASN A 119 14.43 7.30 7.18
N ARG A 120 14.27 6.02 7.56
CA ARG A 120 15.35 5.21 8.17
C ARG A 120 16.27 4.53 7.15
N LEU A 121 15.78 4.31 5.93
CA LEU A 121 16.53 3.62 4.86
C LEU A 121 17.45 4.56 4.08
N ARG A 122 17.11 5.84 4.04
CA ARG A 122 17.95 6.89 3.43
C ARG A 122 19.20 7.09 4.29
N VAL A 123 20.36 7.20 3.65
CA VAL A 123 21.70 7.31 4.28
C VAL A 123 22.48 8.47 3.69
#